data_AF-A0A3A8J9V8-F1
#
_entry.id   AF-A0A3A8J9V8-F1
#
_cell.length_a   1.000
_cell.length_b   1.000
_cell.length_c   1.000
_cell.angle_alpha   90.00
_cell.angle_beta   90.00
_cell.angle_gamma   90.00
#
_symmetry.space_group_name_H-M   'P 1'
#
loop_
_entity.id
_entity.type
_entity.pdbx_description
1 polymer ?
#
loop_
_entity_poly.entity_id
_entity_poly.type
_entity_poly.pdbx_seq_one_letter_code
_entity_poly.pdbx_strand_id
1 'polypeptide(L)'
;MCLNPVFAAMVLLSTSALADEKLNPIQKEAKVSFEKSISSALNAANTACGTRLKVKTHFHRFKPEEWEGANYASQCMELLNGVASMCERPASKKAIAKKVTGVACLFPPPPLFPKGTQPALFGGLDCTNPANKKSCYSDTAPRHITIWKGVLTYDMHKDDAKIADTTRAVLEEAMK
;
A
#
# COMPACT_ATOMS: atom_id res chain seq x y z
N MET A 1 38.00 -19.40 -35.70
CA MET A 1 37.38 -19.51 -34.36
C MET A 1 37.30 -18.12 -33.77
N CYS A 2 36.11 -17.51 -33.74
CA CYS A 2 35.90 -16.20 -33.14
C CYS A 2 35.15 -16.40 -31.83
N LEU A 3 35.77 -16.09 -30.69
CA LEU A 3 35.14 -16.13 -29.39
C LEU A 3 34.17 -14.94 -29.26
N ASN A 4 32.89 -15.24 -29.00
CA ASN A 4 31.92 -14.25 -28.52
C ASN A 4 32.16 -14.01 -27.02
N PRO A 5 32.26 -12.76 -26.54
CA PRO A 5 32.11 -12.48 -25.13
C PRO A 5 30.61 -12.33 -24.83
N VAL A 6 30.04 -13.30 -24.14
CA VAL A 6 28.74 -13.15 -23.48
C VAL A 6 28.94 -12.16 -22.33
N PHE A 7 28.52 -10.92 -22.52
CA PHE A 7 28.40 -9.95 -21.43
C PHE A 7 27.27 -10.43 -20.50
N ALA A 8 27.65 -11.12 -19.43
CA ALA A 8 26.78 -11.36 -18.30
C ALA A 8 26.52 -10.01 -17.60
N ALA A 9 25.45 -9.33 -17.98
CA ALA A 9 24.94 -8.18 -17.26
C ALA A 9 24.37 -8.68 -15.92
N MET A 10 25.19 -8.70 -14.87
CA MET A 10 24.69 -8.68 -13.50
C MET A 10 23.87 -7.42 -13.34
N VAL A 11 22.54 -7.57 -13.37
CA VAL A 11 21.62 -6.55 -12.89
C VAL A 11 21.87 -6.44 -11.39
N LEU A 12 22.78 -5.54 -11.01
CA LEU A 12 22.93 -5.07 -9.65
C LEU A 12 21.57 -4.51 -9.24
N LEU A 13 20.84 -5.29 -8.44
CA LEU A 13 19.69 -4.85 -7.68
C LEU A 13 20.13 -3.63 -6.89
N SER A 14 19.91 -2.46 -7.48
CA SER A 14 20.18 -1.17 -6.87
C SER A 14 19.12 -0.99 -5.80
N THR A 15 19.33 -1.64 -4.66
CA THR A 15 18.67 -1.32 -3.41
C THR A 15 19.11 0.10 -3.09
N SER A 16 18.28 1.06 -3.48
CA SER A 16 18.39 2.41 -2.94
C SER A 16 18.23 2.25 -1.43
N ALA A 17 19.36 2.21 -0.72
CA ALA A 17 19.46 2.30 0.72
C ALA A 17 18.98 3.71 1.11
N LEU A 18 17.68 3.89 1.13
CA LEU A 18 17.02 5.06 1.69
C LEU A 18 16.85 4.76 3.17
N ALA A 19 17.69 5.41 3.99
CA ALA A 19 17.65 5.45 5.46
C ALA A 19 17.48 4.07 6.13
N ASP A 20 18.55 3.53 6.70
CA ASP A 20 18.50 2.41 7.64
C ASP A 20 17.57 2.77 8.81
N GLU A 21 16.29 2.47 8.63
CA GLU A 21 15.32 2.36 9.71
C GLU A 21 15.94 1.40 10.71
N LYS A 22 16.30 1.88 11.91
CA LYS A 22 16.95 1.07 12.94
C LYS A 22 15.93 0.09 13.52
N LEU A 23 15.66 -0.97 12.76
CA LEU A 23 14.74 -2.04 13.12
C LEU A 23 15.40 -3.00 14.09
N ASN A 24 14.65 -3.45 15.10
CA ASN A 24 15.07 -4.58 15.94
C ASN A 24 14.98 -5.91 15.13
N PRO A 25 15.55 -7.02 15.61
CA PRO A 25 15.55 -8.29 14.86
C PRO A 25 14.15 -8.77 14.45
N ILE A 26 13.17 -8.68 15.35
CA ILE A 26 11.78 -9.09 15.08
C ILE A 26 11.17 -8.24 13.96
N GLN A 27 11.41 -6.94 13.98
CA GLN A 27 10.92 -6.03 12.93
C GLN A 27 11.59 -6.28 11.58
N LYS A 28 12.88 -6.66 11.57
CA LYS A 28 13.59 -7.07 10.34
C LYS A 28 13.02 -8.35 9.76
N GLU A 29 12.79 -9.36 10.59
CA GLU A 29 12.17 -10.62 10.18
C GLU A 29 10.76 -10.41 9.65
N ALA A 30 9.95 -9.61 10.35
CA ALA A 30 8.61 -9.24 9.93
C ALA A 30 8.60 -8.52 8.58
N LYS A 31 9.58 -7.62 8.34
CA LYS A 31 9.76 -6.93 7.06
C LYS A 31 10.07 -7.88 5.92
N VAL A 32 11.05 -8.78 6.10
CA VAL A 32 11.43 -9.75 5.07
C VAL A 32 10.25 -10.70 4.77
N SER A 33 9.56 -11.18 5.81
CA SER A 33 8.36 -12.01 5.67
C SER A 33 7.25 -11.30 4.91
N PHE A 34 6.99 -10.04 5.24
CA PHE A 34 6.01 -9.20 4.55
C PHE A 34 6.32 -9.03 3.08
N GLU A 35 7.53 -8.58 2.75
CA GLU A 35 7.98 -8.35 1.38
C GLU A 35 7.86 -9.62 0.53
N LYS A 36 8.24 -10.77 1.11
CA LYS A 36 8.06 -12.07 0.48
C LYS A 36 6.59 -12.39 0.23
N SER A 37 5.73 -12.24 1.24
CA SER A 37 4.30 -12.55 1.15
C SER A 37 3.57 -11.69 0.11
N ILE A 38 3.84 -10.38 0.04
CA ILE A 38 3.15 -9.48 -0.90
C ILE A 38 3.71 -9.52 -2.32
N SER A 39 4.88 -10.13 -2.53
CA SER A 39 5.63 -10.05 -3.81
C SER A 39 4.79 -10.50 -5.02
N SER A 40 4.02 -11.58 -4.87
CA SER A 40 3.16 -12.09 -5.94
C SER A 40 2.06 -11.09 -6.31
N ALA A 41 1.33 -10.57 -5.32
CA ALA A 41 0.28 -9.57 -5.54
C ALA A 41 0.83 -8.26 -6.12
N LEU A 42 2.01 -7.82 -5.66
CA LEU A 42 2.68 -6.63 -6.19
C LEU A 42 3.07 -6.82 -7.65
N ASN A 43 3.62 -7.98 -8.01
CA ASN A 43 3.97 -8.31 -9.38
C ASN A 43 2.72 -8.39 -10.27
N ALA A 44 1.63 -8.97 -9.78
CA ALA A 44 0.36 -9.02 -10.48
C ALA A 44 -0.20 -7.61 -10.76
N ALA A 45 -0.23 -6.73 -9.75
CA ALA A 45 -0.65 -5.33 -9.92
C ALA A 45 0.24 -4.57 -10.91
N ASN A 46 1.57 -4.71 -10.79
CA ASN A 46 2.52 -4.08 -11.70
C ASN A 46 2.31 -4.54 -13.15
N THR A 47 2.08 -5.85 -13.35
CA THR A 47 1.86 -6.44 -14.67
C THR A 47 0.52 -5.99 -15.27
N ALA A 48 -0.56 -6.11 -14.49
CA ALA A 48 -1.90 -5.70 -14.92
C ALA A 48 -1.93 -4.23 -15.33
N CYS A 49 -1.31 -3.37 -14.52
CA CYS A 49 -1.34 -1.92 -14.72
C CYS A 49 -0.21 -1.37 -15.61
N GLY A 50 0.81 -2.16 -15.94
CA GLY A 50 1.99 -1.68 -16.67
C GLY A 50 2.81 -0.66 -15.84
N THR A 51 2.93 -0.92 -14.53
CA THR A 51 3.57 -0.01 -13.57
C THR A 51 4.79 -0.66 -12.92
N ARG A 52 5.49 0.12 -12.08
CA ARG A 52 6.62 -0.34 -11.25
C ARG A 52 6.44 0.15 -9.81
N LEU A 53 5.25 -0.07 -9.28
CA LEU A 53 4.90 0.29 -7.91
C LEU A 53 5.88 -0.38 -6.94
N LYS A 54 6.21 0.36 -5.90
CA LYS A 54 6.90 -0.12 -4.71
C LYS A 54 5.96 0.01 -3.53
N VAL A 55 5.99 -0.97 -2.64
CA VAL A 55 5.27 -0.90 -1.36
C VAL A 55 6.21 -0.41 -0.29
N LYS A 56 5.78 0.60 0.46
CA LYS A 56 6.47 1.10 1.66
C LYS A 56 5.66 0.78 2.90
N THR A 57 6.37 0.49 3.98
CA THR A 57 5.81 0.20 5.31
C THR A 57 6.73 0.78 6.38
N HIS A 58 6.18 1.09 7.54
CA HIS A 58 6.92 1.63 8.69
C HIS A 58 7.15 0.53 9.74
N PHE A 59 8.09 -0.39 9.47
CA PHE A 59 8.32 -1.55 10.35
C PHE A 59 8.84 -1.19 11.73
N HIS A 60 9.36 0.02 11.95
CA HIS A 60 9.72 0.52 13.28
C HIS A 60 8.52 0.58 14.23
N ARG A 61 7.29 0.57 13.69
CA ARG A 61 6.03 0.56 14.47
C ARG A 61 5.44 -0.84 14.64
N PHE A 62 6.02 -1.87 14.01
CA PHE A 62 5.51 -3.22 14.14
C PHE A 62 5.69 -3.72 15.57
N LYS A 63 4.59 -4.19 16.16
CA LYS A 63 4.51 -4.85 17.46
C LYS A 63 3.79 -6.19 17.30
N PRO A 64 4.47 -7.33 17.50
CA PRO A 64 3.87 -8.66 17.29
C PRO A 64 2.55 -8.87 18.06
N GLU A 65 2.49 -8.41 19.31
CA GLU A 65 1.32 -8.52 20.18
C GLU A 65 0.09 -7.77 19.64
N GLU A 66 0.30 -6.67 18.92
CA GLU A 66 -0.78 -5.93 18.27
C GLU A 66 -1.27 -6.62 17.00
N TRP A 67 -0.52 -7.60 16.47
CA TRP A 67 -0.82 -8.31 15.22
C TRP A 67 -1.05 -9.82 15.37
N GLU A 68 -1.04 -10.32 16.60
CA GLU A 68 -1.36 -11.71 16.90
C GLU A 68 -2.75 -12.08 16.35
N GLY A 69 -2.83 -13.24 15.69
CA GLY A 69 -4.05 -13.74 15.05
C GLY A 69 -4.46 -13.05 13.74
N ALA A 70 -3.75 -11.98 13.32
CA ALA A 70 -4.06 -11.23 12.11
C ALA A 70 -2.92 -11.30 11.09
N ASN A 71 -3.26 -11.46 9.81
CA ASN A 71 -2.28 -11.47 8.74
C ASN A 71 -2.18 -10.08 8.09
N TYR A 72 -1.31 -9.22 8.63
CA TYR A 72 -1.09 -7.86 8.10
C TYR A 72 -0.62 -7.85 6.64
N ALA A 73 0.15 -8.85 6.20
CA ALA A 73 0.54 -8.97 4.80
C ALA A 73 -0.68 -9.18 3.90
N SER A 74 -1.63 -10.02 4.31
CA SER A 74 -2.88 -10.26 3.58
C SER A 74 -3.69 -8.99 3.36
N GLN A 75 -3.69 -8.08 4.33
CA GLN A 75 -4.42 -6.83 4.18
C GLN A 75 -3.80 -5.94 3.09
N CYS A 76 -2.47 -5.86 3.04
CA CYS A 76 -1.78 -5.17 1.96
C CYS A 76 -1.93 -5.88 0.60
N MET A 77 -2.00 -7.22 0.57
CA MET A 77 -2.30 -7.96 -0.66
C MET A 77 -3.67 -7.60 -1.22
N GLU A 78 -4.69 -7.44 -0.38
CA GLU A 78 -6.03 -7.04 -0.83
C GLU A 78 -6.07 -5.64 -1.43
N LEU A 79 -5.29 -4.70 -0.89
CA LEU A 79 -5.08 -3.38 -1.51
C LEU A 79 -4.47 -3.53 -2.92
N LEU A 80 -3.44 -4.36 -3.07
CA LEU A 80 -2.80 -4.62 -4.37
C LEU A 80 -3.73 -5.33 -5.36
N ASN A 81 -4.55 -6.26 -4.89
CA ASN A 81 -5.58 -6.93 -5.69
C ASN A 81 -6.62 -5.92 -6.19
N GLY A 82 -7.02 -4.97 -5.33
CA GLY A 82 -7.86 -3.83 -5.70
C GLY A 82 -7.24 -3.00 -6.83
N VAL A 83 -5.95 -2.66 -6.73
CA VAL A 83 -5.22 -1.96 -7.80
C VAL A 83 -5.19 -2.77 -9.10
N ALA A 84 -4.84 -4.06 -9.04
CA ALA A 84 -4.75 -4.92 -10.21
C ALA A 84 -6.06 -5.00 -10.98
N SER A 85 -7.18 -5.19 -10.28
CA SER A 85 -8.52 -5.30 -10.88
C SER A 85 -8.97 -4.02 -11.60
N MET A 86 -8.54 -2.83 -11.12
CA MET A 86 -8.81 -1.57 -11.82
C MET A 86 -8.20 -1.54 -13.22
N CYS A 87 -7.12 -2.29 -13.45
CA CYS A 87 -6.38 -2.26 -14.70
C CYS A 87 -6.88 -3.24 -15.76
N GLU A 88 -7.93 -4.01 -15.48
CA GLU A 88 -8.63 -4.81 -16.48
C GLU A 88 -9.34 -3.94 -17.54
N ARG A 89 -9.71 -2.71 -17.18
CA ARG A 89 -10.31 -1.73 -18.10
C ARG A 89 -9.23 -0.81 -18.67
N PRO A 90 -9.11 -0.65 -20.01
CA PRO A 90 -8.05 0.16 -20.63
C PRO A 90 -8.00 1.62 -20.16
N ALA A 91 -9.16 2.26 -19.95
CA ALA A 91 -9.24 3.65 -19.48
C ALA A 91 -8.68 3.79 -18.05
N SER A 92 -9.12 2.92 -17.13
CA SER A 92 -8.64 2.88 -15.76
C SER A 92 -7.15 2.53 -15.70
N LYS A 93 -6.69 1.54 -16.48
CA LYS A 93 -5.26 1.18 -16.58
C LYS A 93 -4.38 2.39 -16.91
N LYS A 94 -4.74 3.17 -17.92
CA LYS A 94 -3.98 4.38 -18.31
C LYS A 94 -3.98 5.44 -17.20
N ALA A 95 -5.11 5.62 -16.52
CA ALA A 95 -5.21 6.56 -15.41
C ALA A 95 -4.35 6.14 -14.22
N ILE A 96 -4.42 4.86 -13.82
CA ILE A 96 -3.60 4.28 -12.75
C ILE A 96 -2.12 4.41 -13.05
N ALA A 97 -1.67 4.02 -14.26
CA ALA A 97 -0.27 4.10 -14.62
C ALA A 97 0.30 5.53 -14.61
N LYS A 98 -0.56 6.54 -14.79
CA LYS A 98 -0.19 7.96 -14.74
C LYS A 98 -0.26 8.54 -13.33
N LYS A 99 -1.32 8.23 -12.58
CA LYS A 99 -1.67 8.88 -11.31
C LYS A 99 -1.12 8.13 -10.09
N VAL A 100 -0.95 6.81 -10.14
CA VAL A 100 -0.45 6.00 -9.01
C VAL A 100 1.04 5.69 -9.21
N THR A 101 1.87 6.26 -8.35
CA THR A 101 3.34 6.18 -8.40
C THR A 101 3.93 5.31 -7.29
N GLY A 102 3.16 5.01 -6.25
CA GLY A 102 3.58 4.14 -5.16
C GLY A 102 2.44 3.69 -4.27
N VAL A 103 2.74 2.70 -3.44
CA VAL A 103 1.81 2.13 -2.46
C VAL A 103 2.46 2.21 -1.08
N ALA A 104 1.69 2.56 -0.07
CA ALA A 104 2.11 2.55 1.33
C ALA A 104 1.12 1.70 2.13
N CYS A 105 1.60 0.63 2.74
CA CYS A 105 0.83 -0.19 3.69
C CYS A 105 1.43 0.05 5.06
N LEU A 106 0.79 0.87 5.87
CA LEU A 106 1.34 1.44 7.10
C LEU A 106 0.75 0.75 8.32
N PHE A 107 1.59 0.48 9.33
CA PHE A 107 1.08 0.16 10.66
C PHE A 107 0.51 1.44 11.28
N PRO A 108 -0.72 1.38 11.81
CA PRO A 108 -1.38 2.55 12.35
C PRO A 108 -0.54 3.08 13.52
N PRO A 109 -0.54 4.41 13.76
CA PRO A 109 0.04 4.92 14.98
C PRO A 109 -0.66 4.26 16.18
N PRO A 110 0.06 3.98 17.28
CA PRO A 110 -0.57 3.50 18.50
C PRO A 110 -1.73 4.45 18.84
N PRO A 111 -2.87 3.91 19.28
CA PRO A 111 -4.02 4.75 19.54
C PRO A 111 -3.61 5.77 20.61
N LEU A 112 -3.81 7.05 20.31
CA LEU A 112 -3.63 8.13 21.29
C LEU A 112 -4.63 8.02 22.46
N PHE A 113 -5.57 7.06 22.39
CA PHE A 113 -6.69 6.88 23.31
C PHE A 113 -6.92 5.39 23.63
N PRO A 114 -7.50 5.06 24.80
CA PRO A 114 -7.86 3.69 25.18
C PRO A 114 -8.76 3.00 24.12
N LYS A 115 -8.68 1.65 24.05
CA LYS A 115 -9.59 0.82 23.25
C LYS A 115 -11.05 1.25 23.50
N GLY A 116 -11.80 1.54 22.43
CA GLY A 116 -13.19 1.99 22.50
C GLY A 116 -13.40 3.51 22.47
N THR A 117 -12.34 4.31 22.35
CA THR A 117 -12.45 5.79 22.35
C THR A 117 -11.73 6.50 21.19
N GLN A 118 -11.28 5.78 20.15
CA GLN A 118 -10.54 6.40 19.05
C GLN A 118 -11.37 7.43 18.28
N PRO A 119 -10.97 8.72 18.27
CA PRO A 119 -11.35 9.63 17.20
C PRO A 119 -10.51 9.29 15.97
N ALA A 120 -11.10 9.36 14.78
CA ALA A 120 -10.40 9.21 13.51
C ALA A 120 -9.34 10.33 13.36
N LEU A 121 -8.08 10.05 13.72
CA LEU A 121 -7.07 11.09 13.93
C LEU A 121 -5.87 11.05 12.99
N PHE A 122 -5.85 10.20 11.96
CA PHE A 122 -4.72 10.20 11.03
C PHE A 122 -5.17 10.06 9.57
N GLY A 123 -4.65 10.94 8.72
CA GLY A 123 -4.70 10.80 7.26
C GLY A 123 -6.03 11.08 6.59
N GLY A 124 -6.85 11.99 7.12
CA GLY A 124 -8.12 12.35 6.50
C GLY A 124 -7.97 12.99 5.11
N LEU A 125 -8.96 12.76 4.25
CA LEU A 125 -9.27 13.67 3.14
C LEU A 125 -9.22 15.12 3.66
N ASP A 126 -8.71 16.06 2.85
CA ASP A 126 -8.83 17.48 3.20
C ASP A 126 -10.32 17.86 3.18
N CYS A 127 -10.97 17.79 4.34
CA CYS A 127 -12.38 18.10 4.52
C CYS A 127 -12.69 19.59 4.40
N THR A 128 -11.66 20.42 4.27
CA THR A 128 -11.81 21.84 3.92
C THR A 128 -11.93 22.04 2.40
N ASN A 129 -11.50 21.06 1.58
CA ASN A 129 -11.73 21.06 0.14
C ASN A 129 -13.20 20.66 -0.17
N PRO A 130 -13.96 21.50 -0.91
CA PRO A 130 -15.36 21.22 -1.23
C PRO A 130 -15.61 19.89 -1.95
N ALA A 131 -14.64 19.43 -2.76
CA ALA A 131 -14.74 18.16 -3.48
C ALA A 131 -14.78 16.94 -2.55
N ASN A 132 -14.18 17.07 -1.37
CA ASN A 132 -13.99 15.97 -0.41
C ASN A 132 -15.08 15.94 0.67
N LYS A 133 -15.95 16.96 0.71
CA LYS A 133 -16.90 17.16 1.81
C LYS A 133 -17.87 15.98 1.95
N LYS A 134 -18.35 15.40 0.86
CA LYS A 134 -19.22 14.19 0.93
C LYS A 134 -18.50 12.98 1.51
N SER A 135 -17.24 12.75 1.13
CA SER A 135 -16.43 11.63 1.60
C SER A 135 -15.94 11.83 3.05
N CYS A 136 -15.87 13.05 3.54
CA CYS A 136 -15.52 13.29 4.95
C CYS A 136 -16.68 13.01 5.93
N TYR A 137 -17.92 13.10 5.47
CA TYR A 137 -19.12 13.02 6.30
C TYR A 137 -20.02 11.83 5.93
N SER A 138 -19.56 10.90 5.08
CA SER A 138 -20.27 9.64 4.86
C SER A 138 -19.65 8.53 5.70
N ASP A 139 -20.51 7.74 6.34
CA ASP A 139 -20.12 6.50 7.06
C ASP A 139 -19.58 5.40 6.12
N THR A 140 -19.48 5.71 4.83
CA THR A 140 -19.04 4.83 3.74
C THR A 140 -17.66 5.19 3.18
N ALA A 141 -17.05 6.30 3.61
CA ALA A 141 -15.71 6.64 3.17
C ALA A 141 -14.67 5.81 3.92
N PRO A 142 -13.73 5.20 3.20
CA PRO A 142 -12.76 4.32 3.82
C PRO A 142 -11.68 5.11 4.51
N ARG A 143 -11.86 5.27 5.83
CA ARG A 143 -10.98 6.05 6.70
C ARG A 143 -9.52 5.55 6.70
N HIS A 144 -9.28 4.36 6.17
CA HIS A 144 -7.96 3.72 6.14
C HIS A 144 -7.28 3.72 4.77
N ILE A 145 -8.00 3.94 3.65
CA ILE A 145 -7.40 3.94 2.30
C ILE A 145 -7.55 5.31 1.66
N THR A 146 -6.43 5.93 1.31
CA THR A 146 -6.39 7.26 0.69
C THR A 146 -5.39 7.31 -0.45
N ILE A 147 -5.55 8.26 -1.37
CA ILE A 147 -4.55 8.54 -2.40
C ILE A 147 -4.18 10.02 -2.36
N TRP A 148 -2.90 10.29 -2.19
CA TRP A 148 -2.39 11.66 -2.15
C TRP A 148 -1.06 11.76 -2.89
N LYS A 149 -0.96 12.75 -3.79
CA LYS A 149 0.21 12.97 -4.66
C LYS A 149 0.73 11.68 -5.34
N GLY A 150 -0.20 10.81 -5.71
CA GLY A 150 0.06 9.54 -6.38
C GLY A 150 0.51 8.38 -5.50
N VAL A 151 0.55 8.55 -4.18
CA VAL A 151 0.78 7.44 -3.25
C VAL A 151 -0.56 6.95 -2.72
N LEU A 152 -0.90 5.70 -3.05
CA LEU A 152 -2.04 4.99 -2.46
C LEU A 152 -1.62 4.48 -1.09
N THR A 153 -2.20 5.04 -0.04
CA THR A 153 -1.86 4.74 1.35
C THR A 153 -2.99 3.94 1.99
N TYR A 154 -2.62 2.90 2.71
CA TYR A 154 -3.49 2.08 3.52
C TYR A 154 -2.95 1.98 4.95
N ASP A 155 -3.68 2.51 5.92
CA ASP A 155 -3.41 2.35 7.35
C ASP A 155 -4.03 1.04 7.83
N MET A 156 -3.21 -0.01 7.92
CA MET A 156 -3.66 -1.39 8.12
C MET A 156 -4.38 -1.59 9.46
N HIS A 157 -5.57 -2.21 9.47
CA HIS A 157 -6.30 -2.55 10.70
C HIS A 157 -6.74 -4.02 10.69
N LYS A 158 -6.59 -4.72 11.83
CA LYS A 158 -6.80 -6.17 11.97
C LYS A 158 -8.12 -6.69 11.40
N ASP A 159 -9.19 -5.91 11.56
CA ASP A 159 -10.56 -6.31 11.25
C ASP A 159 -11.08 -5.70 9.94
N ASP A 160 -10.21 -5.06 9.15
CA ASP A 160 -10.60 -4.48 7.87
C ASP A 160 -11.01 -5.56 6.88
N ALA A 161 -12.23 -5.42 6.38
CA ALA A 161 -12.81 -6.25 5.33
C ALA A 161 -13.05 -5.42 4.07
N LYS A 162 -13.22 -6.09 2.93
CA LYS A 162 -13.52 -5.44 1.64
C LYS A 162 -12.48 -4.39 1.22
N ILE A 163 -11.22 -4.61 1.59
CA ILE A 163 -10.09 -3.70 1.27
C ILE A 163 -9.97 -3.52 -0.25
N ALA A 164 -10.12 -4.60 -1.04
CA ALA A 164 -10.09 -4.54 -2.50
C ALA A 164 -11.22 -3.66 -3.08
N ASP A 165 -12.47 -3.87 -2.64
CA ASP A 165 -13.64 -3.06 -3.07
C ASP A 165 -13.43 -1.58 -2.76
N THR A 166 -12.97 -1.33 -1.55
CA THR A 166 -12.66 -0.01 -1.03
C THR A 166 -11.59 0.69 -1.84
N THR A 167 -10.52 -0.05 -2.17
CA THR A 167 -9.41 0.44 -3.00
C THR A 167 -9.91 0.85 -4.37
N ARG A 168 -10.78 0.04 -4.99
CA ARG A 168 -11.40 0.38 -6.28
C ARG A 168 -12.18 1.68 -6.19
N ALA A 169 -13.02 1.84 -5.17
CA ALA A 169 -13.82 3.06 -4.99
C ALA A 169 -12.93 4.33 -4.84
N VAL A 170 -11.87 4.25 -4.04
CA VAL A 170 -10.91 5.37 -3.86
C VAL A 170 -10.22 5.71 -5.19
N LEU A 171 -9.79 4.69 -5.93
CA LEU A 171 -9.15 4.89 -7.22
C LEU A 171 -10.13 5.44 -8.26
N GLU A 172 -11.34 4.90 -8.37
CA GLU A 172 -12.38 5.39 -9.27
C GLU A 172 -12.67 6.88 -9.02
N GLU A 173 -12.80 7.30 -7.77
CA GLU A 173 -13.01 8.71 -7.42
C GLU A 173 -11.79 9.57 -7.79
N ALA A 174 -10.58 9.15 -7.44
CA ALA A 174 -9.37 9.90 -7.73
C ALA A 174 -8.98 9.92 -9.23
N MET A 175 -9.48 8.97 -10.01
CA MET A 175 -9.25 8.91 -11.45
C MET A 175 -10.19 9.81 -12.26
N LYS A 176 -11.32 10.27 -11.70
CA LYS A 176 -12.15 11.34 -12.28
C LYS A 176 -11.33 12.61 -12.53
#